data_AF-A0A8T6RNW4-F1
#
_entry.id   AF-A0A8T6RNW4-F1
#
_cell.length_a   1.000
_cell.length_b   1.000
_cell.length_c   1.000
_cell.angle_alpha   90.00
_cell.angle_beta   90.00
_cell.angle_gamma   90.00
#
_symmetry.space_group_name_H-M   'P 1'
#
loop_
_entity.id
_entity.type
_entity.pdbx_description
1 polymer ?
#
loop_
_entity_poly.entity_id
_entity_poly.type
_entity_poly.pdbx_seq_one_letter_code
_entity_poly.pdbx_strand_id
1 'polypeptide(L)'
;MGEEIEKETEKKERIVIHTTISAEARDILEKFSKKRDEEKKLLTKRKIIENALKLFEKVQDTDSYFESGKDIIDDALELYEKFQNPQKDEASNIWMRFRNELDMISVGKTTFLAYISGDYKRAFKENVAVDILEWYTGKTITELSLKEVLDGIKALWLAGNYFNNIVIEKSKEGIYVMFFYHNLRSKRYGEFWSEYFSEFLKEFKNCKIDYVIRNESFVLTINPNK
;
A
#
# COMPACT_ATOMS: atom_id res chain seq x y z
N MET A 1 -11.61 39.00 44.08
CA MET A 1 -10.17 39.35 44.07
C MET A 1 -9.43 38.03 44.05
N GLY A 2 -9.01 37.46 42.93
CA GLY A 2 -8.44 38.04 41.72
C GLY A 2 -7.05 37.41 41.59
N GLU A 3 -7.00 36.13 41.21
CA GLU A 3 -5.76 35.39 40.95
C GLU A 3 -5.25 35.76 39.55
N GLU A 4 -4.12 36.46 39.47
CA GLU A 4 -3.37 36.64 38.22
C GLU A 4 -2.37 35.51 38.07
N ILE A 5 -2.63 34.64 37.09
CA ILE A 5 -1.71 33.62 36.60
C ILE A 5 -0.80 34.31 35.57
N GLU A 6 0.45 34.56 35.94
CA GLU A 6 1.52 34.93 35.00
C GLU A 6 1.75 33.76 34.04
N LYS A 7 1.41 33.95 32.76
CA LYS A 7 1.77 33.05 31.67
C LYS A 7 3.18 33.37 31.20
N GLU A 8 4.14 32.50 31.50
CA GLU A 8 5.40 32.42 30.77
C GLU A 8 5.12 32.02 29.32
N THR A 9 5.10 33.01 28.42
CA THR A 9 5.23 32.77 26.99
C THR A 9 6.71 32.74 26.62
N GLU A 10 7.24 31.54 26.42
CA GLU A 10 8.53 31.33 25.73
C GLU A 10 8.48 31.97 24.33
N LYS A 11 9.20 33.08 24.18
CA LYS A 11 9.44 33.75 22.91
C LYS A 11 10.41 32.88 22.11
N LYS A 12 9.90 32.02 21.22
CA LYS A 12 10.74 31.35 20.21
C LYS A 12 11.40 32.41 19.34
N GLU A 13 12.70 32.57 19.48
CA GLU A 13 13.53 33.41 18.61
C GLU A 13 13.29 33.00 17.15
N ARG A 14 12.83 33.95 16.34
CA ARG A 14 12.80 33.77 14.88
C ARG A 14 14.24 33.74 14.40
N ILE A 15 14.71 32.56 14.02
CA ILE A 15 15.95 32.41 13.26
C ILE A 15 15.74 33.14 11.93
N VAL A 16 16.32 34.33 11.80
CA VAL A 16 16.38 35.07 10.55
C VAL A 16 17.54 34.47 9.75
N ILE A 17 17.21 33.55 8.84
CA ILE A 17 18.18 33.00 7.89
C ILE A 17 18.40 34.06 6.80
N HIS A 18 19.49 34.82 6.92
CA HIS A 18 20.03 35.60 5.81
C HIS A 18 20.87 34.68 4.93
N THR A 19 20.24 33.92 4.03
CA THR A 19 20.95 33.33 2.90
C THR A 19 20.83 34.25 1.70
N THR A 20 21.98 34.65 1.17
CA THR A 20 22.07 35.44 -0.06
C THR A 20 21.65 34.54 -1.21
N ILE A 21 20.37 34.63 -1.58
CA ILE A 21 19.79 33.95 -2.73
C ILE A 21 20.54 34.43 -3.98
N SER A 22 21.01 33.50 -4.83
CA SER A 22 21.66 33.85 -6.10
C SER A 22 20.72 34.71 -6.96
N ALA A 23 21.28 35.61 -7.76
CA ALA A 23 20.48 36.50 -8.60
C ALA A 23 19.49 35.73 -9.49
N GLU A 24 19.87 34.55 -9.99
CA GLU A 24 19.03 33.67 -10.81
C GLU A 24 17.88 33.03 -10.04
N ALA A 25 18.11 32.58 -8.80
CA ALA A 25 17.04 32.07 -7.94
C ALA A 25 16.06 33.18 -7.55
N ARG A 26 16.56 34.42 -7.39
CA ARG A 26 15.73 35.60 -7.15
C ARG A 26 14.88 35.97 -8.36
N ASP A 27 15.44 35.83 -9.57
CA ASP A 27 14.75 36.11 -10.84
C ASP A 27 13.66 35.07 -11.14
N ILE A 28 13.91 33.80 -10.81
CA ILE A 28 12.89 32.73 -10.85
C ILE A 28 11.77 33.05 -9.85
N LEU A 29 12.11 33.40 -8.61
CA LEU A 29 11.14 33.81 -7.59
C LEU A 29 10.33 35.05 -8.00
N GLU A 30 10.94 36.04 -8.65
CA GLU A 30 10.24 37.24 -9.15
C GLU A 30 9.36 36.94 -10.37
N LYS A 31 9.79 36.08 -11.29
CA LYS A 31 8.96 35.60 -12.42
C LYS A 31 7.74 34.83 -11.94
N PHE A 32 7.84 34.08 -10.84
CA PHE A 32 6.72 33.35 -10.24
C PHE A 32 5.88 34.18 -9.26
N SER A 33 6.42 35.26 -8.66
CA SER A 33 5.67 36.14 -7.74
C SER A 33 4.75 37.15 -8.45
N LYS A 34 4.99 37.44 -9.75
CA LYS A 34 4.16 38.33 -10.57
C LYS A 34 2.82 37.72 -11.06
N LYS A 35 2.39 36.60 -10.50
CA LYS A 35 1.01 36.08 -10.61
C LYS A 35 0.40 35.86 -9.21
N ARG A 36 -0.10 36.95 -8.61
CA ARG A 36 -1.13 36.96 -7.55
C ARG A 36 -2.50 37.03 -8.25
N ASP A 37 -3.59 36.37 -7.87
CA ASP A 37 -4.09 35.77 -6.62
C ASP A 37 -4.57 34.32 -6.89
N GLU A 38 -4.64 33.36 -5.97
CA GLU A 38 -5.38 33.33 -4.70
C GLU A 38 -4.67 32.50 -3.61
N GLU A 39 -4.57 33.10 -2.42
CA GLU A 39 -3.60 32.86 -1.34
C GLU A 39 -3.71 31.54 -0.54
N LYS A 40 -4.66 30.63 -0.82
CA LYS A 40 -4.70 29.32 -0.13
C LYS A 40 -3.84 28.23 -0.80
N LYS A 41 -3.58 28.34 -2.11
CA LYS A 41 -2.68 27.41 -2.85
C LYS A 41 -1.19 27.69 -2.59
N LEU A 42 -0.84 28.91 -2.17
CA LEU A 42 0.53 29.37 -1.97
C LEU A 42 1.19 28.79 -0.71
N LEU A 43 0.43 28.62 0.38
CA LEU A 43 0.96 28.05 1.62
C LEU A 43 1.36 26.57 1.43
N THR A 44 0.58 25.84 0.65
CA THR A 44 0.83 24.43 0.31
C THR A 44 2.02 24.30 -0.63
N LYS A 45 2.10 25.13 -1.69
CA LYS A 45 3.25 25.17 -2.62
C LYS A 45 4.58 25.53 -1.95
N ARG A 46 4.56 26.45 -0.99
CA ARG A 46 5.76 26.80 -0.22
C ARG A 46 6.25 25.65 0.67
N LYS A 47 5.32 24.96 1.35
CA LYS A 47 5.62 23.74 2.12
C LYS A 47 6.14 22.59 1.25
N ILE A 48 5.66 22.50 0.01
CA ILE A 48 6.10 21.50 -0.98
C ILE A 48 7.53 21.78 -1.43
N ILE A 49 7.85 23.03 -1.76
CA ILE A 49 9.21 23.43 -2.10
C ILE A 49 10.14 23.24 -0.90
N GLU A 50 9.71 23.58 0.31
CA GLU A 50 10.50 23.33 1.54
C GLU A 50 10.74 21.84 1.80
N ASN A 51 9.75 20.97 1.56
CA ASN A 51 9.93 19.52 1.73
C ASN A 51 10.78 18.90 0.62
N ALA A 52 10.61 19.35 -0.64
CA ALA A 52 11.46 18.93 -1.75
C ALA A 52 12.91 19.37 -1.53
N LEU A 53 13.13 20.60 -1.08
CA LEU A 53 14.46 21.13 -0.73
C LEU A 53 15.07 20.38 0.46
N LYS A 54 14.29 20.00 1.49
CA LYS A 54 14.79 19.14 2.59
C LYS A 54 15.18 17.74 2.14
N LEU A 55 14.48 17.18 1.15
CA LEU A 55 14.86 15.93 0.50
C LEU A 55 16.16 16.10 -0.30
N PHE A 56 16.33 17.25 -0.95
CA PHE A 56 17.55 17.63 -1.68
C PHE A 56 18.77 17.84 -0.79
N GLU A 57 18.62 18.55 0.33
CA GLU A 57 19.71 18.78 1.30
C GLU A 57 20.21 17.46 1.90
N LYS A 58 19.35 16.44 2.02
CA LYS A 58 19.75 15.08 2.42
C LYS A 58 20.54 14.30 1.36
N VAL A 59 20.52 14.75 0.11
CA VAL A 59 21.19 14.11 -1.04
C VAL A 59 22.49 14.84 -1.41
N GLN A 60 22.73 16.04 -0.86
CA GLN A 60 23.91 16.88 -1.12
C GLN A 60 25.21 16.47 -0.40
N ASP A 61 25.45 15.18 -0.18
CA ASP A 61 26.77 14.69 0.27
C ASP A 61 27.60 14.07 -0.89
N THR A 62 27.19 14.32 -2.13
CA THR A 62 27.91 13.87 -3.34
C THR A 62 27.88 14.95 -4.42
N ASP A 63 29.03 15.57 -4.65
CA ASP A 63 29.33 16.74 -5.52
C ASP A 63 29.10 16.55 -7.04
N SER A 64 28.14 15.74 -7.50
CA SER A 64 27.96 15.45 -8.94
C SER A 64 26.54 15.66 -9.50
N TYR A 65 25.64 16.37 -8.81
CA TYR A 65 24.19 16.31 -9.07
C TYR A 65 23.48 17.66 -9.36
N PHE A 66 24.12 18.63 -10.01
CA PHE A 66 23.47 19.93 -10.28
C PHE A 66 22.56 19.97 -11.52
N GLU A 67 22.82 19.17 -12.57
CA GLU A 67 21.87 19.03 -13.71
C GLU A 67 20.67 18.16 -13.34
N SER A 68 20.90 17.08 -12.60
CA SER A 68 19.87 16.19 -12.06
C SER A 68 18.98 16.87 -11.00
N GLY A 69 19.39 18.02 -10.47
CA GLY A 69 18.62 18.76 -9.48
C GLY A 69 17.34 19.40 -10.03
N LYS A 70 17.38 19.86 -11.29
CA LYS A 70 16.21 20.46 -11.93
C LYS A 70 15.19 19.39 -12.32
N ASP A 71 15.67 18.27 -12.85
CA ASP A 71 14.85 17.14 -13.27
C ASP A 71 14.08 16.54 -12.08
N ILE A 72 14.72 16.38 -10.92
CA ILE A 72 14.03 15.88 -9.71
C ILE A 72 12.96 16.89 -9.21
N ILE A 73 13.19 18.20 -9.34
CA ILE A 73 12.18 19.21 -8.96
C ILE A 73 10.98 19.15 -9.91
N ASP A 74 11.24 19.04 -11.22
CA ASP A 74 10.20 18.93 -12.24
C ASP A 74 9.40 17.62 -12.06
N ASP A 75 10.07 16.49 -11.80
CA ASP A 75 9.46 15.20 -11.45
C ASP A 75 8.61 15.28 -10.17
N ALA A 76 9.11 15.95 -9.13
CA ALA A 76 8.38 16.13 -7.88
C ALA A 76 7.13 17.02 -8.06
N LEU A 77 7.21 18.04 -8.92
CA LEU A 77 6.07 18.88 -9.27
C LEU A 77 5.04 18.12 -10.09
N GLU A 78 5.47 17.28 -11.04
CA GLU A 78 4.59 16.42 -11.83
C GLU A 78 3.87 15.38 -10.95
N LEU A 79 4.61 14.68 -10.08
CA LEU A 79 4.05 13.74 -9.11
C LEU A 79 3.04 14.41 -8.19
N TYR A 80 3.34 15.62 -7.72
CA TYR A 80 2.41 16.39 -6.91
C TYR A 80 1.16 16.82 -7.69
N GLU A 81 1.32 17.23 -8.95
CA GLU A 81 0.17 17.57 -9.80
C GLU A 81 -0.72 16.35 -10.03
N LYS A 82 -0.17 15.17 -10.31
CA LYS A 82 -0.90 13.89 -10.42
C LYS A 82 -1.57 13.51 -9.09
N PHE A 83 -0.89 13.69 -7.96
CA PHE A 83 -1.47 13.43 -6.64
C PHE A 83 -2.69 14.32 -6.36
N GLN A 84 -2.59 15.63 -6.66
CA GLN A 84 -3.70 16.59 -6.50
C GLN A 84 -4.79 16.44 -7.56
N ASN A 85 -4.46 15.90 -8.73
CA ASN A 85 -5.36 15.71 -9.86
C ASN A 85 -5.32 14.25 -10.33
N PRO A 86 -5.95 13.31 -9.57
CA PRO A 86 -5.92 11.87 -9.89
C PRO A 86 -6.37 11.54 -11.32
N GLN A 87 -7.19 12.38 -11.95
CA GLN A 87 -7.66 12.23 -13.33
C GLN A 87 -6.56 12.38 -14.39
N LYS A 88 -5.40 12.93 -14.03
CA LYS A 88 -4.22 13.04 -14.90
C LYS A 88 -3.26 11.87 -14.74
N ASP A 89 -3.57 10.94 -13.84
CA ASP A 89 -2.70 9.83 -13.49
C ASP A 89 -3.03 8.58 -14.33
N GLU A 90 -2.10 7.64 -14.37
CA GLU A 90 -2.30 6.37 -15.06
C GLU A 90 -3.21 5.44 -14.25
N ALA A 91 -3.92 4.55 -14.92
CA ALA A 91 -4.86 3.62 -14.27
C ALA A 91 -4.21 2.76 -13.17
N SER A 92 -2.93 2.38 -13.34
CA SER A 92 -2.12 1.64 -12.36
C SER A 92 -1.90 2.44 -11.07
N ASN A 93 -1.55 3.71 -11.20
CA ASN A 93 -1.35 4.61 -10.07
C ASN A 93 -2.67 4.95 -9.37
N ILE A 94 -3.74 5.16 -10.16
CA ILE A 94 -5.10 5.33 -9.62
C ILE A 94 -5.50 4.10 -8.81
N TRP A 95 -5.24 2.88 -9.31
CA TRP A 95 -5.49 1.65 -8.57
C TRP A 95 -4.69 1.59 -7.26
N MET A 96 -3.40 1.91 -7.28
CA MET A 96 -2.58 1.96 -6.07
C MET A 96 -3.15 2.93 -5.02
N ARG A 97 -3.68 4.07 -5.46
CA ARG A 97 -4.33 5.04 -4.58
C ARG A 97 -5.65 4.53 -4.03
N PHE A 98 -6.50 3.94 -4.86
CA PHE A 98 -7.74 3.28 -4.39
C PHE A 98 -7.45 2.21 -3.34
N ARG A 99 -6.43 1.38 -3.58
CA ARG A 99 -5.98 0.36 -2.64
C ARG A 99 -5.51 0.96 -1.31
N ASN A 100 -4.58 1.93 -1.36
CA ASN A 100 -3.88 2.41 -0.16
C ASN A 100 -4.65 3.50 0.60
N GLU A 101 -5.38 4.37 -0.10
CA GLU A 101 -6.08 5.53 0.47
C GLU A 101 -7.54 5.20 0.82
N LEU A 102 -8.19 4.31 0.06
CA LEU A 102 -9.62 4.00 0.21
C LEU A 102 -9.90 2.56 0.65
N ASP A 103 -8.85 1.79 0.97
CA ASP A 103 -8.95 0.40 1.42
C ASP A 103 -9.74 -0.51 0.44
N MET A 104 -9.62 -0.24 -0.86
CA MET A 104 -10.31 -1.03 -1.89
C MET A 104 -9.61 -2.38 -2.12
N ILE A 105 -10.44 -3.41 -2.34
CA ILE A 105 -10.00 -4.78 -2.62
C ILE A 105 -10.24 -5.10 -4.10
N SER A 106 -9.25 -5.68 -4.78
CA SER A 106 -9.43 -6.13 -6.16
C SER A 106 -10.13 -7.48 -6.16
N VAL A 107 -11.35 -7.52 -6.67
CA VAL A 107 -12.15 -8.73 -6.76
C VAL A 107 -12.30 -9.19 -8.21
N GLY A 108 -12.07 -10.49 -8.44
CA GLY A 108 -12.34 -11.10 -9.74
C GLY A 108 -13.84 -11.00 -10.07
N LYS A 109 -14.19 -10.80 -11.34
CA LYS A 109 -15.60 -10.59 -11.74
C LYS A 109 -16.52 -11.74 -11.30
N THR A 110 -16.10 -12.99 -11.46
CA THR A 110 -16.88 -14.17 -11.03
C THR A 110 -17.07 -14.23 -9.52
N THR A 111 -16.01 -13.94 -8.76
CA THR A 111 -16.05 -13.83 -7.30
C THR A 111 -17.01 -12.72 -6.85
N PHE A 112 -16.97 -11.56 -7.50
CA PHE A 112 -17.90 -10.46 -7.23
C PHE A 112 -19.35 -10.84 -7.51
N LEU A 113 -19.61 -11.52 -8.64
CA LEU A 113 -20.94 -12.01 -8.99
C LEU A 113 -21.48 -13.01 -7.95
N ALA A 114 -20.64 -13.90 -7.44
CA ALA A 114 -21.00 -14.83 -6.36
C ALA A 114 -21.33 -14.11 -5.04
N TYR A 115 -20.65 -13.00 -4.73
CA TYR A 115 -20.95 -12.20 -3.54
C TYR A 115 -22.31 -11.52 -3.63
N ILE A 116 -22.61 -10.88 -4.76
CA ILE A 116 -23.89 -10.15 -4.93
C ILE A 116 -25.09 -11.08 -5.09
N SER A 117 -24.88 -12.34 -5.51
CA SER A 117 -25.95 -13.34 -5.56
C SER A 117 -26.26 -13.98 -4.20
N GLY A 118 -25.41 -13.73 -3.18
CA GLY A 118 -25.50 -14.38 -1.87
C GLY A 118 -25.01 -15.83 -1.86
N ASP A 119 -24.66 -16.39 -3.02
CA ASP A 119 -24.09 -17.73 -3.16
C ASP A 119 -22.55 -17.65 -3.15
N TYR A 120 -22.01 -17.33 -1.98
CA TYR A 120 -20.57 -17.17 -1.82
C TYR A 120 -19.80 -18.48 -2.08
N LYS A 121 -20.44 -19.65 -1.91
CA LYS A 121 -19.80 -20.95 -2.18
C LYS A 121 -19.54 -21.17 -3.67
N ARG A 122 -20.30 -20.51 -4.54
CA ARG A 122 -19.98 -20.44 -5.96
C ARG A 122 -18.61 -19.81 -6.21
N ALA A 123 -18.19 -18.84 -5.38
CA ALA A 123 -16.84 -18.30 -5.45
C ALA A 123 -15.76 -19.33 -5.14
N PHE A 124 -16.05 -20.44 -4.46
CA PHE A 124 -15.04 -21.45 -4.14
C PHE A 124 -14.75 -22.34 -5.35
N LYS A 125 -15.79 -22.59 -6.15
CA LYS A 125 -15.74 -23.50 -7.31
C LYS A 125 -15.40 -22.78 -8.61
N GLU A 126 -15.92 -21.56 -8.79
CA GLU A 126 -15.79 -20.81 -10.05
C GLU A 126 -14.79 -19.65 -9.96
N ASN A 127 -13.98 -19.58 -8.90
CA ASN A 127 -12.92 -18.59 -8.87
C ASN A 127 -11.82 -18.92 -9.89
N VAL A 128 -11.03 -17.90 -10.19
CA VAL A 128 -9.88 -17.95 -11.09
C VAL A 128 -8.57 -18.11 -10.32
N ALA A 129 -8.57 -18.61 -9.07
CA ALA A 129 -7.35 -18.67 -8.28
C ALA A 129 -6.31 -19.64 -8.86
N VAL A 130 -6.76 -20.77 -9.39
CA VAL A 130 -5.90 -21.70 -10.14
C VAL A 130 -5.27 -20.94 -11.31
N ASP A 131 -6.08 -20.33 -12.17
CA ASP A 131 -5.60 -19.59 -13.35
C ASP A 131 -4.60 -18.48 -12.99
N ILE A 132 -4.85 -17.72 -11.91
CA ILE A 132 -3.94 -16.65 -11.48
C ILE A 132 -2.64 -17.22 -10.94
N LEU A 133 -2.67 -18.33 -10.18
CA LEU A 133 -1.46 -19.00 -9.69
C LEU A 133 -0.63 -19.55 -10.85
N GLU A 134 -1.27 -20.19 -11.83
CA GLU A 134 -0.59 -20.73 -13.01
C GLU A 134 0.00 -19.61 -13.87
N TRP A 135 -0.74 -18.54 -14.11
CA TRP A 135 -0.25 -17.34 -14.79
C TRP A 135 0.94 -16.70 -14.06
N TYR A 136 0.87 -16.56 -12.74
CA TYR A 136 1.92 -15.93 -11.93
C TYR A 136 3.20 -16.77 -11.89
N THR A 137 3.08 -18.09 -11.86
CA THR A 137 4.22 -19.00 -11.70
C THR A 137 4.74 -19.57 -13.02
N GLY A 138 3.95 -19.52 -14.09
CA GLY A 138 4.24 -20.17 -15.37
C GLY A 138 4.20 -21.70 -15.32
N LYS A 139 3.60 -22.29 -14.27
CA LYS A 139 3.49 -23.74 -14.05
C LYS A 139 2.04 -24.13 -13.83
N THR A 140 1.67 -25.35 -14.20
CA THR A 140 0.34 -25.89 -13.86
C THR A 140 0.22 -26.13 -12.35
N ILE A 141 -1.00 -26.09 -11.82
CA ILE A 141 -1.25 -26.26 -10.39
C ILE A 141 -0.73 -27.60 -9.88
N THR A 142 -0.75 -28.63 -10.72
CA THR A 142 -0.23 -29.97 -10.41
C THR A 142 1.29 -30.02 -10.29
N GLU A 143 2.02 -29.17 -11.03
CA GLU A 143 3.49 -29.10 -11.00
C GLU A 143 4.02 -28.29 -9.82
N LEU A 144 3.21 -27.36 -9.29
CA LEU A 144 3.59 -26.54 -8.15
C LEU A 144 3.73 -27.40 -6.89
N SER A 145 4.84 -27.24 -6.17
CA SER A 145 4.96 -27.76 -4.82
C SER A 145 3.99 -27.05 -3.87
N LEU A 146 3.68 -27.66 -2.72
CA LEU A 146 2.87 -27.01 -1.69
C LEU A 146 3.46 -25.64 -1.32
N LYS A 147 4.78 -25.54 -1.13
CA LYS A 147 5.43 -24.27 -0.77
C LYS A 147 5.22 -23.19 -1.82
N GLU A 148 5.38 -23.53 -3.10
CA GLU A 148 5.15 -22.57 -4.20
C GLU A 148 3.69 -22.11 -4.25
N VAL A 149 2.73 -23.00 -3.98
CA VAL A 149 1.32 -22.60 -3.85
C VAL A 149 1.10 -21.65 -2.69
N LEU A 150 1.65 -21.94 -1.50
CA LEU A 150 1.48 -21.07 -0.33
C LEU A 150 2.14 -19.69 -0.55
N ASP A 151 3.30 -19.66 -1.21
CA ASP A 151 3.97 -18.41 -1.58
C ASP A 151 3.19 -17.61 -2.62
N GLY A 152 2.63 -18.28 -3.63
CA GLY A 152 1.74 -17.67 -4.61
C GLY A 152 0.49 -17.09 -3.94
N ILE A 153 -0.14 -17.83 -3.02
CA ILE A 153 -1.26 -17.33 -2.22
C ILE A 153 -0.87 -16.07 -1.45
N LYS A 154 0.29 -16.10 -0.77
CA LYS A 154 0.79 -14.92 -0.05
C LYS A 154 0.96 -13.73 -1.00
N ALA A 155 1.64 -13.90 -2.12
CA ALA A 155 1.94 -12.80 -3.04
C ALA A 155 0.68 -12.19 -3.65
N LEU A 156 -0.20 -13.04 -4.20
CA LEU A 156 -1.35 -12.59 -4.98
C LEU A 156 -2.46 -11.99 -4.10
N TRP A 157 -2.70 -12.53 -2.91
CA TRP A 157 -3.75 -12.00 -2.03
C TRP A 157 -3.31 -10.74 -1.28
N LEU A 158 -2.00 -10.53 -1.08
CA LEU A 158 -1.46 -9.23 -0.65
C LEU A 158 -1.54 -8.20 -1.79
N ALA A 159 -1.22 -8.59 -3.03
CA ALA A 159 -1.35 -7.72 -4.18
C ALA A 159 -2.80 -7.25 -4.38
N GLY A 160 -3.75 -8.17 -4.21
CA GLY A 160 -5.18 -7.86 -4.31
C GLY A 160 -5.80 -7.12 -3.13
N ASN A 161 -5.00 -6.79 -2.12
CA ASN A 161 -5.42 -6.08 -0.90
C ASN A 161 -6.46 -6.83 -0.05
N TYR A 162 -6.51 -8.16 -0.13
CA TYR A 162 -7.40 -8.96 0.73
C TYR A 162 -6.90 -9.01 2.18
N PHE A 163 -5.59 -8.87 2.38
CA PHE A 163 -4.92 -8.95 3.67
C PHE A 163 -3.86 -7.86 3.77
N ASN A 164 -3.64 -7.36 4.99
CA ASN A 164 -2.55 -6.41 5.26
C ASN A 164 -1.21 -7.14 5.40
N ASN A 165 -1.23 -8.39 5.87
CA ASN A 165 -0.03 -9.21 6.02
C ASN A 165 -0.36 -10.70 5.95
N ILE A 166 0.56 -11.49 5.40
CA ILE A 166 0.54 -12.95 5.42
C ILE A 166 1.92 -13.47 5.82
N VAL A 167 1.98 -14.27 6.88
CA VAL A 167 3.21 -14.91 7.36
C VAL A 167 3.10 -16.41 7.14
N ILE A 168 4.19 -17.03 6.67
CA ILE A 168 4.27 -18.47 6.46
C ILE A 168 5.43 -18.98 7.31
N GLU A 169 5.14 -19.90 8.21
CA GLU A 169 6.12 -20.61 9.01
C GLU A 169 6.09 -22.09 8.63
N LYS A 170 7.25 -22.75 8.69
CA LYS A 170 7.38 -24.18 8.42
C LYS A 170 8.02 -24.85 9.62
N SER A 171 7.36 -25.87 10.15
CA SER A 171 7.94 -26.72 11.19
C SER A 171 8.98 -27.69 10.60
N LYS A 172 9.82 -28.27 11.47
CA LYS A 172 10.78 -29.30 11.06
C LYS A 172 10.10 -30.56 10.49
N GLU A 173 8.84 -30.79 10.84
CA GLU A 173 8.04 -31.94 10.40
C GLU A 173 7.36 -31.72 9.04
N GLY A 174 7.57 -30.56 8.41
CA GLY A 174 6.98 -30.23 7.11
C GLY A 174 5.56 -29.66 7.17
N ILE A 175 5.06 -29.41 8.38
CA ILE A 175 3.79 -28.71 8.62
C ILE A 175 3.99 -27.22 8.33
N TYR A 176 3.04 -26.62 7.62
CA TYR A 176 3.02 -25.17 7.39
C TYR A 176 2.00 -24.50 8.28
N VAL A 177 2.34 -23.34 8.82
CA VAL A 177 1.42 -22.47 9.55
C VAL A 177 1.36 -21.14 8.83
N MET A 178 0.15 -20.74 8.40
CA MET A 178 -0.08 -19.47 7.74
C MET A 178 -0.91 -18.55 8.61
N PHE A 179 -0.41 -17.35 8.86
CA PHE A 179 -1.12 -16.29 9.57
C PHE A 179 -1.57 -15.24 8.57
N PHE A 180 -2.88 -14.97 8.54
CA PHE A 180 -3.49 -13.96 7.69
C PHE A 180 -4.03 -12.83 8.57
N TYR A 181 -3.62 -11.59 8.29
CA TYR A 181 -4.04 -10.41 9.03
C TYR A 181 -4.86 -9.47 8.14
N HIS A 182 -5.98 -8.96 8.67
CA HIS A 182 -6.86 -8.03 7.98
C HIS A 182 -7.45 -6.98 8.93
N ASN A 183 -7.73 -5.78 8.42
CA ASN A 183 -8.24 -4.62 9.17
C ASN A 183 -9.78 -4.52 9.21
N LEU A 184 -10.51 -5.45 8.59
CA LEU A 184 -11.98 -5.40 8.47
C LEU A 184 -12.78 -5.66 9.76
N ARG A 185 -12.11 -6.06 10.86
CA ARG A 185 -12.74 -6.29 12.19
C ARG A 185 -13.96 -7.22 12.17
N SER A 186 -13.95 -8.21 11.29
CA SER A 186 -15.06 -9.12 11.06
C SER A 186 -14.60 -10.57 11.07
N LYS A 187 -15.11 -11.38 12.03
CA LYS A 187 -14.87 -12.83 12.03
C LYS A 187 -15.38 -13.50 10.76
N ARG A 188 -16.51 -13.03 10.22
CA ARG A 188 -17.10 -13.54 8.98
C ARG A 188 -16.13 -13.48 7.81
N TYR A 189 -15.26 -12.48 7.78
CA TYR A 189 -14.22 -12.38 6.76
C TYR A 189 -13.18 -13.50 6.91
N GLY A 190 -12.71 -13.76 8.14
CA GLY A 190 -11.82 -14.86 8.43
C GLY A 190 -12.46 -16.24 8.21
N GLU A 191 -13.74 -16.40 8.56
CA GLU A 191 -14.53 -17.61 8.29
C GLU A 191 -14.58 -17.91 6.78
N PHE A 192 -14.95 -16.92 5.96
CA PHE A 192 -14.98 -17.07 4.51
C PHE A 192 -13.63 -17.50 3.95
N TRP A 193 -12.55 -16.78 4.28
CA TRP A 193 -11.22 -17.06 3.71
C TRP A 193 -10.60 -18.35 4.24
N SER A 194 -10.85 -18.71 5.49
CA SER A 194 -10.39 -19.99 6.03
C SER A 194 -11.11 -21.17 5.39
N GLU A 195 -12.43 -21.08 5.14
CA GLU A 195 -13.18 -22.09 4.38
C GLU A 195 -12.64 -22.17 2.94
N TYR A 196 -12.52 -21.03 2.26
CA TYR A 196 -12.00 -20.89 0.90
C TYR A 196 -10.64 -21.59 0.71
N PHE A 197 -9.63 -21.21 1.51
CA PHE A 197 -8.29 -21.79 1.37
C PHE A 197 -8.24 -23.24 1.84
N SER A 198 -9.09 -23.62 2.79
CA SER A 198 -9.18 -25.02 3.21
C SER A 198 -9.70 -25.91 2.09
N GLU A 199 -10.76 -25.50 1.39
CA GLU A 199 -11.28 -26.24 0.23
C GLU A 199 -10.25 -26.31 -0.88
N PHE A 200 -9.65 -25.17 -1.24
CA PHE A 200 -8.62 -25.09 -2.28
C PHE A 200 -7.42 -26.03 -2.00
N LEU A 201 -6.85 -25.98 -0.79
CA LEU A 201 -5.69 -26.81 -0.44
C LEU A 201 -6.02 -28.29 -0.29
N LYS A 202 -7.25 -28.63 0.11
CA LYS A 202 -7.73 -30.01 0.11
C LYS A 202 -7.84 -30.54 -1.31
N GLU A 203 -8.45 -29.77 -2.21
CA GLU A 203 -8.68 -30.17 -3.60
C GLU A 203 -7.37 -30.32 -4.38
N PHE A 204 -6.51 -29.31 -4.37
CA PHE A 204 -5.34 -29.27 -5.26
C PHE A 204 -4.05 -29.81 -4.66
N LYS A 205 -3.98 -29.96 -3.33
CA LYS A 205 -2.78 -30.41 -2.61
C LYS A 205 -3.03 -31.52 -1.60
N ASN A 206 -4.24 -32.06 -1.51
CA ASN A 206 -4.60 -33.14 -0.60
C ASN A 206 -4.12 -32.89 0.85
N CYS A 207 -4.22 -31.65 1.32
CA CYS A 207 -3.77 -31.27 2.66
C CYS A 207 -4.91 -31.35 3.68
N LYS A 208 -4.59 -31.79 4.91
CA LYS A 208 -5.50 -31.63 6.05
C LYS A 208 -5.28 -30.26 6.69
N ILE A 209 -6.36 -29.47 6.77
CA ILE A 209 -6.31 -28.09 7.26
C ILE A 209 -7.11 -27.97 8.56
N ASP A 210 -6.46 -27.43 9.59
CA ASP A 210 -7.09 -26.96 10.82
C ASP A 210 -6.96 -25.43 10.87
N TYR A 211 -7.93 -24.71 11.45
CA TYR A 211 -7.88 -23.25 11.48
C TYR A 211 -8.45 -22.64 12.76
N VAL A 212 -7.95 -21.45 13.09
CA VAL A 212 -8.41 -20.62 14.22
C VAL A 212 -8.71 -19.22 13.71
N ILE A 213 -9.90 -18.71 14.03
CA ILE A 213 -10.40 -17.41 13.54
C ILE A 213 -10.48 -16.40 14.69
N ARG A 214 -10.06 -15.17 14.41
CA ARG A 214 -10.11 -14.00 15.28
C ARG A 214 -10.78 -12.83 14.52
N ASN A 215 -10.98 -11.70 15.18
CA ASN A 215 -11.67 -10.55 14.56
C ASN A 215 -10.88 -9.89 13.43
N GLU A 216 -9.55 -9.92 13.50
CA GLU A 216 -8.64 -9.23 12.56
C GLU A 216 -7.57 -10.19 12.00
N SER A 217 -7.73 -11.50 12.23
CA SER A 217 -6.83 -12.51 11.70
C SER A 217 -7.43 -13.91 11.70
N PHE A 218 -6.87 -14.78 10.88
CA PHE A 218 -7.04 -16.22 11.03
C PHE A 218 -5.72 -16.95 10.79
N VAL A 219 -5.64 -18.16 11.30
CA VAL A 219 -4.46 -19.03 11.19
C VAL A 219 -4.88 -20.34 10.56
N LEU A 220 -4.13 -20.79 9.55
CA LEU A 220 -4.26 -22.11 8.96
C LEU A 220 -3.06 -22.97 9.38
N THR A 221 -3.32 -24.15 9.94
CA THR A 221 -2.33 -25.21 10.13
C THR A 221 -2.53 -26.23 9.03
N ILE A 222 -1.52 -26.37 8.17
CA ILE A 222 -1.58 -27.12 6.93
C ILE A 222 -0.70 -28.35 7.06
N ASN A 223 -1.33 -29.52 7.16
CA ASN A 223 -0.69 -30.81 7.23
C ASN A 223 -0.71 -31.48 5.85
N PRO A 224 0.43 -31.56 5.14
CA PRO A 224 0.50 -32.32 3.90
C PRO A 224 0.27 -33.80 4.22
N ASN A 225 -0.71 -34.42 3.56
CA ASN A 225 -0.82 -35.88 3.60
C ASN A 225 0.38 -36.45 2.82
N LYS A 226 1.19 -37.28 3.49
CA LYS A 226 2.31 -37.99 2.86
C LYS A 226 1.81 -39.05 1.88
#